data_AF-A0A8T8HS43-F1
#
_entry.id   AF-A0A8T8HS43-F1
#
_cell.length_a   1.000
_cell.length_b   1.000
_cell.length_c   1.000
_cell.angle_alpha   90.00
_cell.angle_beta   90.00
_cell.angle_gamma   90.00
#
_symmetry.space_group_name_H-M   'P 1'
#
loop_
_entity.id
_entity.type
_entity.pdbx_description
1 polymer ?
#
loop_
_entity_poly.entity_id
_entity_poly.type
_entity_poly.pdbx_seq_one_letter_code
_entity_poly.pdbx_strand_id
1 'polypeptide(L)'
;MGKFIGFLALAWLGLATAVWTAPVGMTHSGGAVPEQEAADHPCAFDEAGMANCPDTSSYLWRLPAHGERTVTTTWEPSRSDIRTVTGTLTHENPDCPGSRISWTVVTDERTGGTLTDDDRQAELDIPVQRPLRRITLTLRREDAAACASALRWTDPRLEPPYALLP
;
A
#
# COMPACT_ATOMS: atom_id res chain seq x y z
N MET A 1 52.39 1.04 -21.71
CA MET A 1 50.93 0.94 -21.97
C MET A 1 50.33 0.09 -20.87
N GLY A 2 49.46 0.64 -20.02
CA GLY A 2 48.85 -0.14 -18.94
C GLY A 2 48.39 0.75 -17.80
N LYS A 3 47.24 1.41 -17.97
CA LYS A 3 46.52 2.17 -16.93
C LYS A 3 45.13 2.56 -17.43
N PHE A 4 44.24 1.57 -17.62
CA PHE A 4 42.82 1.83 -17.97
C PHE A 4 41.84 0.82 -17.35
N ILE A 5 42.21 0.12 -16.26
CA ILE A 5 41.33 -0.89 -15.64
C ILE A 5 40.60 -0.33 -14.38
N GLY A 6 41.03 0.82 -13.85
CA GLY A 6 40.50 1.34 -12.57
C GLY A 6 39.13 2.02 -12.61
N PHE A 7 38.64 2.45 -13.77
CA PHE A 7 37.40 3.27 -13.85
C PHE A 7 36.10 2.46 -13.95
N LEU A 8 36.16 1.21 -14.41
CA LEU A 8 34.97 0.37 -14.54
C LEU A 8 34.49 -0.22 -13.20
N ALA A 9 35.39 -0.45 -12.24
CA ALA A 9 35.03 -1.02 -10.94
C ALA A 9 34.22 -0.04 -10.06
N LEU A 10 34.52 1.26 -10.12
CA LEU A 10 33.86 2.29 -9.32
C LEU A 10 32.43 2.61 -9.80
N ALA A 11 32.17 2.52 -11.11
CA ALA A 11 30.84 2.75 -11.67
C ALA A 11 29.86 1.62 -11.30
N TRP A 12 30.33 0.38 -11.20
CA TRP A 12 29.50 -0.77 -10.81
C TRP A 12 29.09 -0.74 -9.33
N LEU A 13 29.99 -0.31 -8.45
CA LEU A 13 29.69 -0.14 -7.03
C LEU A 13 28.66 0.97 -6.78
N GLY A 14 28.69 2.07 -7.54
CA GLY A 14 27.71 3.16 -7.42
C GLY A 14 26.29 2.80 -7.90
N LEU A 15 26.19 1.96 -8.94
CA LEU A 15 24.89 1.43 -9.40
C LEU A 15 24.33 0.39 -8.43
N ALA A 16 25.19 -0.45 -7.85
CA ALA A 16 24.77 -1.42 -6.85
C ALA A 16 24.30 -0.74 -5.55
N THR A 17 24.91 0.35 -5.12
CA THR A 17 24.46 1.09 -3.93
C THR A 17 23.18 1.89 -4.18
N ALA A 18 23.01 2.49 -5.37
CA ALA A 18 21.82 3.30 -5.69
C ALA A 18 20.51 2.50 -5.71
N VAL A 19 20.56 1.21 -6.05
CA VAL A 19 19.37 0.32 -6.00
C VAL A 19 18.95 0.01 -4.57
N TRP A 20 19.87 0.10 -3.60
CA TRP A 20 19.64 -0.35 -2.22
C TRP A 20 19.07 0.72 -1.29
N THR A 21 19.19 1.99 -1.63
CA THR A 21 18.65 3.12 -0.83
C THR A 21 17.39 3.74 -1.44
N ALA A 22 16.85 3.18 -2.53
CA ALA A 22 15.62 3.69 -3.12
C ALA A 22 14.44 3.43 -2.17
N PRO A 23 13.58 4.44 -1.91
CA PRO A 23 12.41 4.26 -1.08
C PRO A 23 11.49 3.18 -1.67
N VAL A 24 10.95 2.35 -0.78
CA VAL A 24 10.05 1.26 -1.18
C VAL A 24 8.64 1.84 -1.27
N GLY A 25 8.12 1.90 -2.49
CA GLY A 25 6.83 2.54 -2.76
C GLY A 25 5.86 1.63 -3.48
N MET A 26 4.62 2.10 -3.58
CA MET A 26 3.55 1.48 -4.35
C MET A 26 3.01 2.48 -5.36
N THR A 27 2.85 2.06 -6.61
CA THR A 27 2.25 2.89 -7.66
C THR A 27 0.87 2.35 -8.00
N HIS A 28 -0.15 3.21 -7.97
CA HIS A 28 -1.50 2.84 -8.42
C HIS A 28 -1.45 2.37 -9.88
N SER A 29 -2.07 1.24 -10.17
CA SER A 29 -2.05 0.60 -11.49
C SER A 29 -3.44 0.22 -12.00
N GLY A 30 -4.48 0.32 -11.17
CA GLY A 30 -5.85 0.04 -11.61
C GLY A 30 -6.90 0.09 -10.51
N GLY A 31 -8.16 0.10 -10.95
CA GLY A 31 -9.33 0.17 -10.08
C GLY A 31 -9.62 1.58 -9.56
N ALA A 32 -10.35 1.67 -8.45
CA ALA A 32 -10.66 2.92 -7.78
C ALA A 32 -9.39 3.57 -7.23
N VAL A 33 -9.36 4.90 -7.25
CA VAL A 33 -8.27 5.69 -6.67
C VAL A 33 -8.68 6.10 -5.25
N PRO A 34 -7.98 5.65 -4.20
CA PRO A 34 -8.24 6.12 -2.84
C PRO A 34 -7.90 7.60 -2.69
N GLU A 35 -8.54 8.25 -1.73
CA GLU A 35 -8.07 9.53 -1.24
C GLU A 35 -6.80 9.30 -0.42
N GLN A 36 -5.69 9.92 -0.83
CA GLN A 36 -4.42 9.80 -0.14
C GLN A 36 -4.26 10.98 0.82
N GLU A 37 -4.10 10.68 2.11
CA GLU A 37 -3.80 11.66 3.14
C GLU A 37 -2.36 11.42 3.61
N ALA A 38 -1.43 12.27 3.20
CA ALA A 38 -0.06 12.23 3.71
C ALA A 38 -0.01 12.91 5.08
N ALA A 39 0.65 12.27 6.06
CA ALA A 39 1.01 12.96 7.28
C ALA A 39 2.02 14.08 6.95
N ASP A 40 1.53 15.32 6.98
CA ASP A 40 2.21 16.61 6.87
C ASP A 40 2.76 17.16 5.54
N HIS A 41 2.73 16.48 4.38
CA HIS A 41 2.97 17.13 3.07
C HIS A 41 2.08 16.55 1.95
N PRO A 42 1.10 17.30 1.39
CA PRO A 42 0.27 16.81 0.28
C PRO A 42 1.11 16.71 -1.00
N CYS A 43 1.45 15.50 -1.43
CA CYS A 43 1.99 15.26 -2.77
C CYS A 43 0.84 15.35 -3.80
N ALA A 44 0.85 16.37 -4.66
CA ALA A 44 -0.05 16.43 -5.83
C ALA A 44 0.47 15.48 -6.94
N PHE A 45 -0.44 14.90 -7.72
CA PHE A 45 -0.20 13.80 -8.66
C PHE A 45 0.72 14.15 -9.86
N ASP A 46 1.10 15.42 -10.02
CA ASP A 46 1.55 16.02 -11.27
C ASP A 46 2.92 16.73 -11.21
N GLU A 47 3.71 16.55 -10.14
CA GLU A 47 5.07 17.11 -10.07
C GLU A 47 6.19 16.14 -10.52
N ALA A 48 7.07 16.63 -11.40
CA ALA A 48 8.25 15.93 -11.87
C ALA A 48 9.34 15.90 -10.79
N GLY A 49 9.32 14.85 -9.95
CA GLY A 49 10.30 14.68 -8.86
C GLY A 49 9.84 13.78 -7.72
N MET A 50 8.86 12.88 -7.94
CA MET A 50 8.27 11.98 -6.93
C MET A 50 9.21 10.81 -6.50
N ALA A 51 10.47 11.10 -6.23
CA ALA A 51 11.38 10.13 -5.62
C ALA A 51 11.28 10.09 -4.09
N ASN A 52 10.57 11.04 -3.44
CA ASN A 52 10.64 11.24 -1.99
C ASN A 52 9.30 11.66 -1.34
N CYS A 53 8.16 11.02 -1.64
CA CYS A 53 6.99 11.16 -0.75
C CYS A 53 7.19 10.24 0.47
N PRO A 54 7.08 10.75 1.71
CA PRO A 54 7.35 9.95 2.92
C PRO A 54 6.36 8.78 3.07
N ASP A 55 6.86 7.67 3.63
CA ASP A 55 6.20 6.36 3.85
C ASP A 55 4.95 6.39 4.77
N THR A 56 4.41 7.55 5.12
CA THR A 56 3.31 7.73 6.09
C THR A 56 2.03 8.23 5.42
N SER A 57 1.71 7.70 4.24
CA SER A 57 0.45 8.00 3.56
C SER A 57 -0.67 7.09 4.07
N SER A 58 -1.81 7.65 4.47
CA SER A 58 -3.04 6.89 4.66
C SER A 58 -3.84 6.86 3.37
N TYR A 59 -4.47 5.72 3.07
CA TYR A 59 -5.41 5.60 1.96
C TYR A 59 -6.83 5.48 2.49
N LEU A 60 -7.74 6.32 2.00
CA LEU A 60 -9.14 6.34 2.40
C LEU A 60 -10.06 5.95 1.23
N TRP A 61 -10.95 5.00 1.47
CA TRP A 61 -12.02 4.62 0.55
C TRP A 61 -13.37 4.94 1.17
N ARG A 62 -14.18 5.73 0.46
CA ARG A 62 -15.59 5.95 0.81
C ARG A 62 -16.46 4.95 0.05
N LEU A 63 -17.21 4.16 0.79
CA LEU A 63 -18.15 3.15 0.31
C LEU A 63 -19.57 3.71 0.44
N PRO A 64 -20.26 4.02 -0.68
CA PRO A 64 -21.58 4.61 -0.63
C PRO A 64 -22.60 3.65 -0.02
N ALA A 65 -23.70 4.21 0.51
CA ALA A 65 -24.84 3.45 1.02
C ALA A 65 -25.58 2.68 -0.08
N HIS A 66 -25.64 3.29 -1.27
CA HIS A 66 -26.39 2.81 -2.42
C HIS A 66 -25.48 2.78 -3.65
N GLY A 67 -25.76 1.89 -4.59
CA GLY A 67 -24.97 1.74 -5.81
C GLY A 67 -23.85 0.73 -5.67
N GLU A 68 -22.65 1.07 -6.15
CA GLU A 68 -21.51 0.16 -6.16
C GLU A 68 -20.98 -0.06 -4.74
N ARG A 69 -21.11 -1.30 -4.26
CA ARG A 69 -20.78 -1.70 -2.88
C ARG A 69 -19.44 -2.43 -2.78
N THR A 70 -18.75 -2.56 -3.91
CA THR A 70 -17.46 -3.22 -4.01
C THR A 70 -16.49 -2.25 -4.63
N VAL A 71 -15.34 -2.06 -4.00
CA VAL A 71 -14.28 -1.20 -4.49
C VAL A 71 -13.01 -2.02 -4.58
N THR A 72 -12.33 -1.97 -5.72
CA THR A 72 -11.05 -2.64 -5.91
C THR A 72 -10.00 -1.61 -6.27
N THR A 73 -8.83 -1.71 -5.64
CA THR A 73 -7.67 -0.89 -5.94
C THR A 73 -6.46 -1.79 -6.10
N THR A 74 -5.65 -1.51 -7.12
CA THR A 74 -4.48 -2.30 -7.46
C THR A 74 -3.23 -1.41 -7.52
N TRP A 75 -2.14 -1.91 -6.95
CA TRP A 75 -0.83 -1.28 -6.99
C TRP A 75 0.23 -2.22 -7.52
N GLU A 76 1.26 -1.63 -8.13
CA GLU A 76 2.52 -2.29 -8.44
C GLU A 76 3.58 -1.78 -7.46
N PRO A 77 4.31 -2.68 -6.76
CA PRO A 77 5.38 -2.26 -5.87
C PRO A 77 6.59 -1.79 -6.70
N SER A 78 7.34 -0.81 -6.18
CA SER A 78 8.57 -0.32 -6.83
C SER A 78 9.69 -1.38 -6.86
N ARG A 79 9.58 -2.39 -5.99
CA ARG A 79 10.51 -3.51 -5.86
C ARG A 79 9.75 -4.82 -5.87
N SER A 80 10.37 -5.86 -6.43
CA SER A 80 9.78 -7.20 -6.46
C SER A 80 10.27 -8.12 -5.35
N ASP A 81 11.30 -7.74 -4.60
CA ASP A 81 11.87 -8.55 -3.52
C ASP A 81 11.17 -8.35 -2.17
N ILE A 82 10.01 -7.69 -2.13
CA ILE A 82 9.19 -7.52 -0.93
C ILE A 82 8.87 -8.87 -0.28
N ARG A 83 8.88 -8.89 1.05
CA ARG A 83 8.58 -10.05 1.89
C ARG A 83 7.40 -9.84 2.81
N THR A 84 7.09 -8.59 3.15
CA THR A 84 5.95 -8.31 4.01
C THR A 84 5.20 -7.09 3.50
N VAL A 85 3.87 -7.16 3.52
CA VAL A 85 2.99 -6.00 3.37
C VAL A 85 2.31 -5.75 4.70
N THR A 86 2.50 -4.56 5.27
CA THR A 86 2.00 -4.21 6.60
C THR A 86 1.10 -2.98 6.61
N GLY A 87 0.48 -2.71 7.75
CA GLY A 87 -0.29 -1.50 8.04
C GLY A 87 -1.61 -1.84 8.74
N THR A 88 -2.44 -0.84 8.99
CA THR A 88 -3.69 -1.03 9.75
C THR A 88 -4.90 -0.65 8.92
N LEU A 89 -5.83 -1.58 8.73
CA LEU A 89 -7.15 -1.28 8.19
C LEU A 89 -8.05 -0.80 9.33
N THR A 90 -8.69 0.35 9.16
CA THR A 90 -9.66 0.92 10.10
C THR A 90 -10.98 1.18 9.40
N HIS A 91 -12.06 0.65 9.96
CA HIS A 91 -13.43 0.96 9.58
C HIS A 91 -13.84 2.30 10.17
N GLU A 92 -13.98 3.29 9.30
CA GLU A 92 -14.40 4.64 9.65
C GLU A 92 -15.89 4.80 9.36
N ASN A 93 -16.74 4.46 10.33
CA ASN A 93 -18.03 5.16 10.48
C ASN A 93 -18.72 4.79 11.81
N PRO A 94 -18.43 5.47 12.94
CA PRO A 94 -19.07 5.17 14.21
C PRO A 94 -20.60 5.35 14.17
N ASP A 95 -21.09 6.25 13.33
CA ASP A 95 -22.50 6.68 13.31
C ASP A 95 -23.37 5.82 12.37
N CYS A 96 -22.81 4.73 11.83
CA CYS A 96 -23.51 3.79 10.96
C CYS A 96 -23.66 2.43 11.66
N PRO A 97 -24.62 2.29 12.60
CA PRO A 97 -24.78 1.08 13.38
C PRO A 97 -25.07 -0.13 12.49
N GLY A 98 -24.40 -1.25 12.77
CA GLY A 98 -24.48 -2.46 11.96
C GLY A 98 -23.79 -2.37 10.59
N SER A 99 -23.00 -1.32 10.34
CA SER A 99 -22.13 -1.25 9.16
C SER A 99 -21.13 -2.38 9.18
N ARG A 100 -20.90 -2.99 8.01
CA ARG A 100 -19.99 -4.13 7.85
C ARG A 100 -19.24 -4.04 6.53
N ILE A 101 -17.92 -4.09 6.60
CA ILE A 101 -17.03 -4.09 5.44
C ILE A 101 -16.19 -5.35 5.47
N SER A 102 -16.32 -6.21 4.46
CA SER A 102 -15.31 -7.23 4.19
C SER A 102 -14.18 -6.66 3.34
N TRP A 103 -12.98 -7.14 3.61
CA TRP A 103 -11.77 -6.74 2.91
C TRP A 103 -11.00 -7.97 2.47
N THR A 104 -10.27 -7.84 1.38
CA THR A 104 -9.37 -8.87 0.87
C THR A 104 -8.15 -8.20 0.26
N VAL A 105 -6.96 -8.61 0.67
CA VAL A 105 -5.69 -8.27 0.04
C VAL A 105 -5.16 -9.49 -0.71
N VAL A 106 -4.74 -9.28 -1.95
CA VAL A 106 -4.09 -10.30 -2.79
C VAL A 106 -2.71 -9.78 -3.18
N THR A 107 -1.67 -10.47 -2.73
CA THR A 107 -0.25 -10.24 -3.09
C THR A 107 0.24 -11.37 -3.99
N ASP A 108 0.15 -12.58 -3.46
CA ASP A 108 0.46 -13.88 -4.04
C ASP A 108 -0.47 -14.95 -3.44
N GLU A 109 -0.73 -14.83 -2.14
CA GLU A 109 -1.83 -15.47 -1.43
C GLU A 109 -2.96 -14.46 -1.16
N ARG A 110 -4.13 -14.99 -0.76
CA ARG A 110 -5.32 -14.19 -0.45
C ARG A 110 -5.49 -14.11 1.06
N THR A 111 -5.38 -12.91 1.61
CA THR A 111 -5.68 -12.60 3.02
C THR A 111 -6.94 -11.74 3.08
N GLY A 112 -7.78 -11.93 4.09
CA GLY A 112 -9.03 -11.18 4.19
C GLY A 112 -9.69 -11.28 5.56
N GLY A 113 -10.64 -10.39 5.79
CA GLY A 113 -11.37 -10.30 7.04
C GLY A 113 -12.65 -9.48 6.89
N THR A 114 -13.30 -9.21 8.01
CA THR A 114 -14.50 -8.38 8.09
C THR A 114 -14.35 -7.43 9.26
N LEU A 115 -14.68 -6.16 9.03
CA LEU A 115 -14.71 -5.13 10.06
C LEU A 115 -16.15 -4.70 10.30
N THR A 116 -16.47 -4.45 11.57
CA THR A 116 -17.78 -4.01 12.04
C THR A 116 -17.64 -2.78 12.93
N ASP A 117 -18.77 -2.23 13.35
CA ASP A 117 -18.85 -1.18 14.37
C ASP A 117 -18.29 -1.58 15.74
N ASP A 118 -18.26 -2.87 16.07
CA ASP A 118 -17.66 -3.39 17.32
C ASP A 118 -16.19 -3.80 17.14
N ASP A 119 -15.80 -4.26 15.94
CA ASP A 119 -14.45 -4.69 15.60
C ASP A 119 -13.94 -3.90 14.39
N ARG A 120 -13.44 -2.71 14.68
CA ARG A 120 -13.18 -1.68 13.66
C ARG A 120 -11.81 -1.77 13.03
N GLN A 121 -10.90 -2.60 13.54
CA GLN A 121 -9.51 -2.58 13.11
C GLN A 121 -8.99 -3.97 12.78
N ALA A 122 -8.17 -4.04 11.73
CA ALA A 122 -7.38 -5.22 11.41
C ALA A 122 -5.94 -4.80 11.14
N GLU A 123 -5.01 -5.43 11.84
CA GLU A 123 -3.58 -5.32 11.56
C GLU A 123 -3.23 -6.23 10.38
N LEU A 124 -2.51 -5.68 9.41
CA LEU A 124 -1.97 -6.42 8.29
C LEU A 124 -0.50 -6.72 8.58
N ASP A 125 -0.17 -8.00 8.52
CA ASP A 125 1.18 -8.53 8.48
C ASP A 125 1.17 -9.70 7.50
N ILE A 126 1.27 -9.38 6.20
CA ILE A 126 1.05 -10.34 5.11
C ILE A 126 2.41 -10.80 4.57
N PRO A 127 2.81 -12.06 4.83
CA PRO A 127 4.04 -12.60 4.25
C PRO A 127 3.87 -12.82 2.75
N VAL A 128 4.90 -12.48 2.00
CA VAL A 128 4.99 -12.65 0.55
C VAL A 128 6.10 -13.65 0.24
N GLN A 129 5.73 -14.76 -0.40
CA GLN A 129 6.65 -15.87 -0.66
C GLN A 129 7.31 -15.78 -2.04
N ARG A 130 6.65 -15.10 -2.99
CA ARG A 130 7.13 -14.94 -4.37
C ARG A 130 7.52 -13.50 -4.66
N PRO A 131 8.23 -13.23 -5.76
CA PRO A 131 8.48 -11.85 -6.16
C PRO A 131 7.16 -11.09 -6.33
N LEU A 132 6.96 -10.04 -5.51
CA LEU A 132 5.73 -9.27 -5.50
C LEU A 132 5.66 -8.43 -6.76
N ARG A 133 4.58 -8.59 -7.53
CA ARG A 133 4.36 -7.80 -8.76
C ARG A 133 3.14 -6.91 -8.67
N ARG A 134 2.21 -7.26 -7.78
CA ARG A 134 0.91 -6.63 -7.68
C ARG A 134 0.36 -6.81 -6.28
N ILE A 135 -0.31 -5.78 -5.80
CA ILE A 135 -1.11 -5.80 -4.58
C ILE A 135 -2.51 -5.41 -4.99
N THR A 136 -3.52 -6.19 -4.64
CA THR A 136 -4.93 -5.85 -4.91
C THR A 136 -5.71 -5.85 -3.62
N LEU A 137 -6.22 -4.69 -3.22
CA LEU A 137 -7.19 -4.57 -2.13
C LEU A 137 -8.59 -4.53 -2.72
N THR A 138 -9.46 -5.42 -2.24
CA THR A 138 -10.89 -5.40 -2.55
C THR A 138 -11.67 -5.19 -1.27
N LEU A 139 -12.50 -4.16 -1.27
CA LEU A 139 -13.40 -3.81 -0.20
C LEU A 139 -14.81 -4.09 -0.65
N ARG A 140 -15.61 -4.72 0.20
CA ARG A 140 -17.02 -4.96 -0.07
C ARG A 140 -17.84 -4.62 1.15
N ARG A 141 -18.85 -3.81 0.93
CA ARG A 141 -19.85 -3.54 1.95
C ARG A 141 -20.88 -4.67 1.98
N GLU A 142 -21.12 -5.19 3.17
CA GLU A 142 -21.96 -6.39 3.37
C GLU A 142 -23.29 -6.11 4.07
N ASP A 143 -23.39 -4.99 4.79
CA ASP A 143 -24.61 -4.59 5.49
C ASP A 143 -25.70 -4.10 4.51
N ALA A 144 -26.84 -3.61 4.99
CA ALA A 144 -27.84 -2.93 4.17
C ALA A 144 -28.12 -1.50 4.68
N ALA A 145 -27.21 -0.94 5.46
CA ALA A 145 -27.40 0.35 6.11
C ALA A 145 -27.39 1.49 5.08
N ALA A 146 -28.28 2.46 5.30
CA ALA A 146 -28.51 3.59 4.39
C ALA A 146 -27.49 4.74 4.58
N CYS A 147 -26.64 4.68 5.61
CA CYS A 147 -25.52 5.59 5.82
C CYS A 147 -24.32 5.19 4.94
N ALA A 148 -23.45 6.12 4.57
CA ALA A 148 -22.17 5.76 3.92
C ALA A 148 -21.26 5.00 4.89
N SER A 149 -20.15 4.45 4.42
CA SER A 149 -19.09 3.94 5.29
C SER A 149 -17.73 4.21 4.67
N ALA A 150 -16.66 4.11 5.44
CA ALA A 150 -15.32 4.27 4.90
C ALA A 150 -14.35 3.27 5.49
N LEU A 151 -13.30 2.97 4.74
CA LEU A 151 -12.17 2.21 5.22
C LEU A 151 -10.91 3.04 5.02
N ARG A 152 -10.07 3.10 6.03
CA ARG A 152 -8.72 3.67 5.96
C ARG A 152 -7.68 2.57 6.05
N TRP A 153 -6.64 2.62 5.23
CA TRP A 153 -5.41 1.86 5.43
C TRP A 153 -4.31 2.83 5.86
N THR A 154 -3.95 2.77 7.14
CA THR A 154 -2.95 3.64 7.77
C THR A 154 -1.59 2.95 7.80
N ASP A 155 -0.53 3.75 7.61
CA ASP A 155 0.86 3.30 7.61
C ASP A 155 1.13 2.04 6.76
N PRO A 156 0.68 2.01 5.49
CA PRO A 156 0.90 0.88 4.61
C PRO A 156 2.39 0.79 4.24
N ARG A 157 3.07 -0.29 4.62
CA ARG A 157 4.50 -0.48 4.32
C ARG A 157 4.75 -1.73 3.49
N LEU A 158 5.79 -1.66 2.68
CA LEU A 158 6.35 -2.78 1.95
C LEU A 158 7.75 -3.07 2.46
N GLU A 159 7.93 -4.22 3.08
CA GLU A 159 9.19 -4.56 3.76
C GLU A 159 9.99 -5.57 2.91
N PRO A 160 11.21 -5.22 2.48
CA PRO A 160 12.14 -6.17 1.87
C PRO A 160 12.73 -7.13 2.91
N PRO A 161 13.43 -8.23 2.51
CA PRO A 161 13.93 -9.28 3.40
C PRO A 161 14.95 -8.83 4.47
N TYR A 162 15.43 -7.59 4.43
CA TYR A 162 16.46 -7.10 5.34
C TYR A 162 16.20 -5.65 5.77
N ALA A 163 16.37 -5.39 7.07
CA ALA A 163 16.63 -4.05 7.57
C ALA A 163 17.94 -3.55 6.95
N LEU A 164 17.95 -2.32 6.45
CA LEU A 164 19.15 -1.65 5.97
C LEU A 164 20.25 -1.79 7.02
N LEU A 165 21.35 -2.46 6.69
CA LEU A 165 22.54 -2.45 7.53
C LEU A 165 22.99 -0.98 7.70
N PRO A 166 23.34 -0.55 8.92
CA PRO A 166 23.69 0.83 9.25
C PRO A 166 24.95 1.33 8.52
#